data_AF-A0A967CVW7-F1
#
_entry.id   AF-A0A967CVW7-F1
#
_cell.length_a   1.000
_cell.length_b   1.000
_cell.length_c   1.000
_cell.angle_alpha   90.00
_cell.angle_beta   90.00
_cell.angle_gamma   90.00
#
_symmetry.space_group_name_H-M   'P 1'
#
loop_
_entity.id
_entity.type
_entity.pdbx_description
1 polymer ?
#
loop_
_entity_poly.entity_id
_entity_poly.type
_entity_poly.pdbx_seq_one_letter_code
_entity_poly.pdbx_strand_id
1 'polypeptide(L)'
;MVSGAASYDALLRDAAVALTAAGIDNARFEARLLLAHAAGVTIERLVAHGGDQRLAGPFDLLVSNPPYIESAAIAGLMPDVARFEPHLALDGGPDGLAAYRAIAGAAAALVVSGGRVLIEAGEGQATEIAALLSAAGFAPAAPWKDLGGIDRIVPATH
;
A
#
# COMPACT_ATOMS: atom_id res chain seq x y z
N MET A 1 -14.06 2.62 22.26
CA MET A 1 -14.89 3.52 21.43
C MET A 1 -14.53 3.25 19.97
N VAL A 2 -15.49 2.78 19.17
CA VAL A 2 -15.23 2.37 17.77
C VAL A 2 -15.04 3.61 16.92
N SER A 3 -13.83 3.80 16.38
CA SER A 3 -13.58 4.71 15.26
C SER A 3 -14.45 4.26 14.09
N GLY A 4 -15.47 5.05 13.74
CA GLY A 4 -16.38 4.75 12.65
C GLY A 4 -15.64 4.88 11.32
N ALA A 5 -15.25 3.76 10.70
CA ALA A 5 -14.59 3.83 9.39
C ALA A 5 -15.55 4.45 8.37
N ALA A 6 -15.00 5.39 7.60
CA ALA A 6 -15.73 6.19 6.64
C ALA A 6 -16.35 5.32 5.55
N SER A 7 -17.55 5.70 5.16
CA SER A 7 -18.31 5.06 4.09
C SER A 7 -17.62 5.34 2.74
N TYR A 8 -17.78 4.46 1.75
CA TYR A 8 -17.22 4.67 0.41
C TYR A 8 -17.65 6.01 -0.18
N ASP A 9 -18.88 6.45 0.06
CA ASP A 9 -19.35 7.74 -0.43
C ASP A 9 -18.66 8.93 0.26
N ALA A 10 -18.36 8.83 1.56
CA ALA A 10 -17.59 9.85 2.25
C ALA A 10 -16.16 9.92 1.68
N LEU A 11 -15.52 8.77 1.51
CA LEU A 11 -14.17 8.68 0.95
C LEU A 11 -14.11 9.19 -0.50
N LEU A 12 -15.08 8.85 -1.34
CA LEU A 12 -15.17 9.36 -2.71
C LEU A 12 -15.30 10.88 -2.75
N ARG A 13 -16.12 11.46 -1.88
CA ARG A 13 -16.31 12.91 -1.83
C ARG A 13 -15.02 13.60 -1.39
N ASP A 14 -14.42 13.13 -0.30
CA ASP A 14 -13.22 13.75 0.27
C ASP A 14 -12.03 13.65 -0.71
N ALA A 15 -11.85 12.49 -1.34
CA ALA A 15 -10.82 12.28 -2.35
C ALA A 15 -11.05 13.14 -3.60
N ALA A 16 -12.30 13.24 -4.09
CA ALA A 16 -12.59 14.08 -5.25
C ALA A 16 -12.33 15.58 -4.96
N VAL A 17 -12.62 16.04 -3.75
CA VAL A 17 -12.31 17.42 -3.32
C VAL A 17 -10.80 17.65 -3.29
N ALA A 18 -10.04 16.73 -2.68
CA ALA A 18 -8.58 16.83 -2.61
C ALA A 18 -7.92 16.83 -4.01
N LEU A 19 -8.36 15.93 -4.90
CA LEU A 19 -7.84 15.85 -6.27
C LEU A 19 -8.21 17.07 -7.11
N THR A 20 -9.40 17.65 -6.89
CA THR A 20 -9.79 18.91 -7.55
C THR A 20 -8.88 20.05 -7.09
N ALA A 21 -8.62 20.15 -5.78
CA ALA A 21 -7.72 21.17 -5.24
C ALA A 21 -6.27 21.02 -5.74
N ALA A 22 -5.88 19.81 -6.12
CA ALA A 22 -4.59 19.52 -6.76
C ALA A 22 -4.57 19.77 -8.29
N GLY A 23 -5.69 20.20 -8.89
CA GLY A 23 -5.78 20.51 -10.32
C GLY A 23 -5.98 19.30 -11.24
N ILE A 24 -6.53 18.19 -10.73
CA ILE A 24 -6.80 16.99 -11.54
C ILE A 24 -8.14 17.14 -12.28
N ASP A 25 -8.09 17.12 -13.61
CA ASP A 25 -9.25 17.39 -14.49
C ASP A 25 -10.44 16.44 -14.29
N ASN A 26 -10.18 15.16 -13.99
CA ASN A 26 -11.23 14.16 -13.78
C ASN A 26 -11.24 13.61 -12.34
N ALA A 27 -11.07 14.51 -11.37
CA ALA A 27 -10.91 14.20 -9.94
C ALA A 27 -11.90 13.17 -9.37
N ARG A 28 -13.17 13.21 -9.80
CA ARG A 28 -14.20 12.27 -9.32
C ARG A 28 -14.05 10.86 -9.88
N PHE A 29 -13.58 10.73 -11.12
CA PHE A 29 -13.29 9.43 -11.72
C PHE A 29 -12.03 8.83 -11.10
N GLU A 30 -10.98 9.64 -10.93
CA GLU A 30 -9.74 9.24 -10.25
C GLU A 30 -9.98 8.82 -8.81
N ALA A 31 -10.80 9.57 -8.06
CA ALA A 31 -11.23 9.17 -6.71
C ALA A 31 -11.93 7.80 -6.69
N ARG A 32 -12.72 7.48 -7.73
CA ARG A 32 -13.38 6.17 -7.86
C ARG A 32 -12.42 5.05 -8.20
N LEU A 33 -11.46 5.30 -9.10
CA LEU A 33 -10.39 4.34 -9.41
C LEU A 33 -9.59 4.00 -8.15
N LEU A 34 -9.13 5.03 -7.43
CA LEU A 34 -8.36 4.87 -6.21
C LEU A 34 -9.15 4.15 -5.13
N LEU A 35 -10.42 4.51 -4.92
CA LEU A 35 -11.24 3.84 -3.93
C LEU A 35 -11.56 2.39 -4.32
N ALA A 36 -11.85 2.11 -5.59
CA ALA A 36 -12.09 0.75 -6.09
C ALA A 36 -10.86 -0.14 -5.90
N HIS A 37 -9.68 0.39 -6.23
CA HIS A 37 -8.40 -0.28 -6.00
C HIS A 37 -8.17 -0.57 -4.51
N ALA A 38 -8.29 0.45 -3.66
CA ALA A 38 -8.12 0.29 -2.21
C ALA A 38 -9.13 -0.70 -1.60
N ALA A 39 -10.36 -0.73 -2.15
CA ALA A 39 -11.44 -1.61 -1.74
C ALA A 39 -11.34 -3.04 -2.29
N GLY A 40 -10.45 -3.32 -3.24
CA GLY A 40 -10.37 -4.62 -3.91
C GLY A 40 -11.62 -4.97 -4.72
N VAL A 41 -12.35 -3.95 -5.21
CA VAL A 41 -13.55 -4.12 -6.04
C VAL A 41 -13.38 -3.40 -7.37
N THR A 42 -14.23 -3.72 -8.35
CA THR A 42 -14.24 -2.96 -9.61
C THR A 42 -15.03 -1.66 -9.45
N ILE A 43 -14.81 -0.68 -10.34
CA ILE A 43 -15.57 0.57 -10.34
C ILE A 43 -17.08 0.29 -10.53
N GLU A 44 -17.44 -0.69 -11.36
CA GLU A 44 -18.82 -1.09 -11.59
C GLU A 44 -19.46 -1.59 -10.30
N ARG A 45 -18.71 -2.38 -9.51
CA ARG A 45 -19.16 -2.89 -8.21
C ARG A 45 -19.33 -1.77 -7.18
N LEU A 46 -18.46 -0.76 -7.23
CA LEU A 46 -18.54 0.43 -6.37
C LEU A 46 -19.74 1.32 -6.73
N VAL A 47 -20.01 1.50 -8.03
CA VAL A 47 -21.18 2.24 -8.55
C VAL A 47 -22.49 1.50 -8.30
N ALA A 48 -22.49 0.18 -8.42
CA ALA A 48 -23.69 -0.66 -8.24
C ALA A 48 -24.11 -0.82 -6.77
N HIS A 49 -23.18 -0.70 -5.81
CA HIS A 49 -23.47 -0.99 -4.41
C HIS A 49 -23.47 0.21 -3.46
N GLY A 50 -22.75 1.31 -3.78
CA GLY A 50 -22.85 2.60 -3.08
C GLY A 50 -22.50 2.64 -1.58
N GLY A 51 -22.11 3.83 -1.11
CA GLY A 51 -22.41 4.29 0.26
C GLY A 51 -21.70 3.59 1.40
N ASP A 52 -22.31 2.52 1.93
CA ASP A 52 -22.09 2.03 3.30
C ASP A 52 -21.18 0.80 3.39
N GLN A 53 -20.61 0.34 2.28
CA GLN A 53 -19.63 -0.74 2.31
C GLN A 53 -18.32 -0.27 2.96
N ARG A 54 -17.80 -1.07 3.88
CA ARG A 54 -16.50 -0.91 4.55
C ARG A 54 -15.62 -2.07 4.08
N LEU A 55 -14.30 -1.87 3.93
CA LEU A 55 -13.36 -2.98 3.71
C LEU A 55 -13.46 -3.94 4.90
N ALA A 56 -14.22 -5.01 4.73
CA ALA A 56 -14.40 -6.04 5.73
C ALA A 56 -13.32 -7.09 5.50
N GLY A 57 -12.18 -6.93 6.19
CA GLY A 57 -11.29 -8.04 6.45
C GLY A 57 -11.92 -9.07 7.40
N PRO A 58 -11.18 -10.09 7.82
CA PRO A 58 -9.78 -10.35 7.49
C PRO A 58 -9.58 -11.01 6.11
N PHE A 59 -8.41 -10.84 5.52
CA PHE A 59 -7.99 -11.35 4.21
C PHE A 59 -7.07 -12.57 4.34
N ASP A 60 -7.13 -13.49 3.37
CA ASP A 60 -6.22 -14.65 3.29
C ASP A 60 -4.81 -14.28 2.82
N LEU A 61 -4.69 -13.21 2.04
CA LEU A 61 -3.45 -12.74 1.44
C LEU A 61 -3.45 -11.22 1.33
N LEU A 62 -2.40 -10.60 1.84
CA LEU A 62 -2.08 -9.19 1.62
C LEU A 62 -0.82 -9.11 0.76
N VAL A 63 -0.87 -8.30 -0.30
CA VAL A 63 0.28 -8.03 -1.18
C VAL A 63 0.50 -6.53 -1.25
N SER A 64 1.75 -6.09 -1.22
CA SER A 64 2.07 -4.66 -1.36
C SER A 64 3.40 -4.46 -2.07
N ASN A 65 3.44 -3.47 -2.96
CA ASN A 65 4.65 -2.87 -3.48
C ASN A 65 4.69 -1.40 -3.03
N PRO A 66 5.21 -1.12 -1.82
CA PRO A 66 5.23 0.22 -1.27
C PRO A 66 6.45 1.03 -1.74
N PRO A 67 6.40 2.38 -1.62
CA PRO A 67 7.58 3.22 -1.83
C PRO A 67 8.68 2.89 -0.83
N TYR A 68 9.92 2.88 -1.30
CA TYR A 68 11.08 2.41 -0.53
C TYR A 68 12.32 3.30 -0.63
N ILE A 69 12.25 4.41 -1.38
CA ILE A 69 13.38 5.31 -1.60
C ILE A 69 13.47 6.28 -0.43
N GLU A 70 14.66 6.46 0.13
CA GLU A 70 14.90 7.47 1.15
C GLU A 70 14.55 8.86 0.63
N SER A 71 13.83 9.66 1.42
CA SER A 71 13.37 10.99 1.00
C SER A 71 14.52 11.88 0.50
N ALA A 72 15.71 11.76 1.10
CA ALA A 72 16.89 12.51 0.70
C ALA A 72 17.48 12.09 -0.66
N ALA A 73 17.26 10.85 -1.08
CA ALA A 73 17.76 10.32 -2.34
C ALA A 73 16.88 10.68 -3.55
N ILE A 74 15.62 11.06 -3.32
CA ILE A 74 14.64 11.34 -4.39
C ILE A 74 15.12 12.46 -5.32
N ALA A 75 15.74 13.51 -4.79
CA ALA A 75 16.26 14.62 -5.57
C ALA A 75 17.40 14.22 -6.53
N GLY A 76 18.06 13.08 -6.29
CA GLY A 76 19.13 12.53 -7.11
C GLY A 76 18.68 11.49 -8.14
N LEU A 77 17.37 11.20 -8.23
CA LEU A 77 16.86 10.19 -9.16
C LEU A 77 17.03 10.62 -10.61
N MET A 78 17.12 9.62 -11.49
CA MET A 78 17.23 9.87 -12.93
C MET A 78 16.05 10.72 -13.41
N PRO A 79 16.26 11.64 -14.38
CA PRO A 79 15.24 12.57 -14.83
C PRO A 79 13.92 11.89 -15.23
N ASP A 80 13.97 10.67 -15.76
CA ASP A 80 12.79 9.91 -16.16
C ASP A 80 11.97 9.44 -14.95
N VAL A 81 12.60 8.97 -13.87
CA VAL A 81 11.90 8.57 -12.65
C VAL A 81 11.24 9.78 -11.99
N ALA A 82 11.96 10.89 -11.89
CA ALA A 82 11.43 12.14 -11.33
C ALA A 82 10.32 12.78 -12.19
N ARG A 83 10.23 12.43 -13.47
CA ARG A 83 9.24 12.97 -14.42
C ARG A 83 8.01 12.09 -14.58
N PHE A 84 8.15 10.78 -14.49
CA PHE A 84 7.08 9.83 -14.82
C PHE A 84 6.47 9.12 -13.62
N GLU A 85 7.15 9.08 -12.47
CA GLU A 85 6.60 8.48 -11.24
C GLU A 85 6.11 9.57 -10.27
N PRO A 86 4.90 9.44 -9.68
CA PRO A 86 4.44 10.35 -8.64
C PRO A 86 5.37 10.31 -7.42
N HIS A 87 5.72 11.46 -6.83
CA HIS A 87 6.61 11.51 -5.65
C HIS A 87 6.13 10.63 -4.48
N LEU A 88 4.81 10.51 -4.28
CA LEU A 88 4.22 9.65 -3.24
C LEU A 88 4.42 8.14 -3.51
N ALA A 89 4.65 7.75 -4.76
CA ALA A 89 4.97 6.38 -5.15
C ALA A 89 6.47 6.05 -4.97
N LEU A 90 7.29 7.05 -4.64
CA LEU A 90 8.74 6.91 -4.48
C LEU A 90 9.19 7.02 -3.01
N ASP A 91 8.60 7.95 -2.25
CA ASP A 91 9.06 8.33 -0.92
C ASP A 91 8.75 7.30 0.18
N GLY A 92 9.77 6.52 0.55
CA GLY A 92 9.74 5.57 1.67
C GLY A 92 10.06 6.20 3.03
N GLY A 93 10.22 7.53 3.11
CA GLY A 93 10.57 8.25 4.32
C GLY A 93 12.08 8.34 4.56
N PRO A 94 12.51 8.79 5.75
CA PRO A 94 13.92 9.11 6.03
C PRO A 94 14.90 7.95 5.83
N ASP A 95 14.44 6.72 6.02
CA ASP A 95 15.24 5.49 5.88
C ASP A 95 14.65 4.50 4.86
N GLY A 96 13.68 4.95 4.06
CA GLY A 96 13.01 4.11 3.07
C GLY A 96 12.06 3.06 3.67
N LEU A 97 11.86 3.03 5.01
CA LEU A 97 11.07 1.99 5.68
C LEU A 97 9.73 2.44 6.27
N ALA A 98 9.33 3.71 6.08
CA ALA A 98 8.11 4.25 6.69
C ALA A 98 6.85 3.48 6.26
N ALA A 99 6.73 3.17 4.97
CA ALA A 99 5.58 2.42 4.44
C ALA A 99 5.55 0.98 4.97
N TYR A 100 6.71 0.30 5.05
CA TYR A 100 6.79 -1.06 5.60
C TYR A 100 6.34 -1.14 7.06
N ARG A 101 6.71 -0.16 7.89
CA ARG A 101 6.26 -0.09 9.29
C ARG A 101 4.74 0.05 9.38
N ALA A 102 4.15 0.91 8.55
CA ALA A 102 2.70 1.11 8.52
C ALA A 102 1.99 -0.17 8.06
N ILE A 103 2.50 -0.82 7.01
CA ILE A 103 1.94 -2.07 6.47
C ILE A 103 2.02 -3.19 7.50
N ALA A 104 3.19 -3.42 8.10
CA ALA A 104 3.36 -4.48 9.11
C ALA A 104 2.41 -4.29 10.29
N GLY A 105 2.27 -3.05 10.80
CA GLY A 105 1.35 -2.74 11.88
C GLY A 105 -0.13 -2.95 11.52
N ALA A 106 -0.53 -2.61 10.29
CA ALA A 106 -1.90 -2.82 9.83
C ALA A 106 -2.20 -4.29 9.50
N ALA A 107 -1.24 -5.02 8.95
CA ALA A 107 -1.41 -6.38 8.45
C ALA A 107 -1.89 -7.35 9.55
N ALA A 108 -1.39 -7.20 10.78
CA ALA A 108 -1.80 -8.05 11.91
C ALA A 108 -3.30 -7.97 12.22
N ALA A 109 -3.96 -6.84 11.94
CA ALA A 109 -5.41 -6.68 12.11
C ALA A 109 -6.21 -7.06 10.86
N LEU A 110 -5.55 -7.15 9.70
CA LEU A 110 -6.20 -7.32 8.39
C LEU A 110 -6.07 -8.73 7.84
N VAL A 111 -5.10 -9.54 8.29
CA VAL A 111 -4.83 -10.88 7.75
C VAL A 111 -5.34 -11.95 8.73
N VAL A 112 -6.02 -12.98 8.22
CA VAL A 112 -6.46 -14.13 9.05
C VAL A 112 -5.26 -14.85 9.68
N SER A 113 -5.45 -15.54 10.80
CA SER A 113 -4.43 -16.47 11.30
C SER A 113 -4.15 -17.56 10.27
N GLY A 114 -2.88 -17.81 9.95
CA GLY A 114 -2.47 -18.68 8.85
C GLY A 114 -2.54 -18.02 7.46
N GLY A 115 -3.03 -16.79 7.37
CA GLY A 115 -2.99 -15.96 6.17
C GLY A 115 -1.57 -15.46 5.88
N ARG A 116 -1.36 -14.87 4.70
CA ARG A 116 -0.02 -14.48 4.23
C ARG A 116 0.10 -12.99 3.91
N VAL A 117 1.32 -12.49 4.04
CA VAL A 117 1.76 -11.20 3.52
C VAL A 117 2.89 -11.42 2.51
N LEU A 118 2.84 -10.73 1.38
CA LEU A 118 3.91 -10.68 0.38
C LEU A 118 4.26 -9.21 0.14
N ILE A 119 5.43 -8.78 0.59
CA ILE A 119 5.86 -7.39 0.48
C ILE A 119 7.03 -7.30 -0.49
N GLU A 120 6.93 -6.41 -1.47
CA GLU A 120 8.06 -6.07 -2.35
C GLU A 120 9.10 -5.24 -1.59
N ALA A 121 10.36 -5.64 -1.68
CA ALA A 121 11.50 -5.00 -1.05
C ALA A 121 12.31 -4.18 -2.05
N GLY A 122 12.79 -3.01 -1.64
CA GLY A 122 13.94 -2.39 -2.29
C GLY A 122 15.18 -3.29 -2.17
N GLU A 123 16.16 -3.09 -3.06
CA GLU A 123 17.41 -3.85 -3.02
C GLU A 123 18.10 -3.65 -1.66
N GLY A 124 18.43 -4.75 -0.98
CA GLY A 124 19.09 -4.72 0.32
C GLY A 124 18.18 -4.51 1.53
N GLN A 125 16.85 -4.34 1.37
CA GLN A 125 15.92 -4.07 2.49
C GLN A 125 15.16 -5.30 3.00
N ALA A 126 15.35 -6.47 2.38
CA ALA A 126 14.58 -7.68 2.69
C ALA A 126 14.72 -8.12 4.15
N THR A 127 15.89 -7.95 4.75
CA THR A 127 16.16 -8.32 6.16
C THR A 127 15.39 -7.45 7.13
N GLU A 128 15.39 -6.13 6.93
CA GLU A 128 14.70 -5.15 7.76
C GLU A 128 13.19 -5.34 7.66
N ILE A 129 12.66 -5.58 6.46
CA ILE A 129 11.23 -5.87 6.24
C ILE A 129 10.83 -7.16 6.97
N ALA A 130 11.64 -8.21 6.89
CA ALA A 130 11.39 -9.46 7.61
C ALA A 130 11.36 -9.23 9.13
N ALA A 131 12.27 -8.41 9.67
CA ALA A 131 12.27 -8.05 11.09
C ALA A 131 11.02 -7.27 11.50
N LEU A 132 10.54 -6.34 10.68
CA LEU A 132 9.30 -5.60 10.91
C LEU A 132 8.07 -6.52 10.92
N LEU A 133 7.99 -7.44 9.97
CA LEU A 133 6.92 -8.44 9.91
C LEU A 133 6.96 -9.39 11.11
N SER A 134 8.15 -9.81 11.53
CA SER A 134 8.31 -10.65 12.72
C SER A 134 7.87 -9.93 14.00
N ALA A 135 8.24 -8.66 14.16
CA ALA A 135 7.79 -7.83 15.27
C ALA A 135 6.27 -7.61 15.28
N ALA A 136 5.62 -7.67 14.11
CA ALA A 136 4.17 -7.58 13.95
C ALA A 136 3.44 -8.93 14.15
N GLY A 137 4.15 -10.00 14.50
CA GLY A 137 3.57 -11.32 14.79
C GLY A 137 3.54 -12.29 13.61
N PHE A 138 4.11 -11.94 12.47
CA PHE A 138 4.22 -12.86 11.34
C PHE A 138 5.49 -13.72 11.44
N ALA A 139 5.52 -14.84 10.74
CA ALA A 139 6.68 -15.70 10.55
C ALA A 139 7.24 -15.52 9.12
N PRO A 140 8.31 -14.72 8.92
CA PRO A 140 8.93 -14.54 7.61
C PRO A 140 9.59 -15.84 7.12
N ALA A 141 9.44 -16.12 5.84
CA ALA A 141 10.18 -17.14 5.13
C ALA A 141 11.34 -16.51 4.32
N ALA A 142 12.13 -17.35 3.65
CA ALA A 142 13.21 -16.86 2.80
C ALA A 142 12.66 -15.95 1.68
N PRO A 143 13.29 -14.78 1.42
CA PRO A 143 12.88 -13.91 0.35
C PRO A 143 12.92 -14.59 -1.01
N TRP A 144 12.00 -14.20 -1.89
CA TRP A 144 12.03 -14.64 -3.29
C TRP A 144 12.84 -13.68 -4.12
N LYS A 145 13.69 -14.24 -4.97
CA LYS A 145 14.54 -13.46 -5.87
C LYS A 145 13.81 -13.11 -7.15
N ASP A 146 14.06 -11.91 -7.65
CA ASP A 146 13.69 -11.54 -9.02
C ASP A 146 14.62 -12.20 -10.05
N LEU A 147 14.39 -11.93 -11.34
CA LEU A 147 15.21 -12.47 -12.44
C LEU A 147 16.67 -11.99 -12.39
N GLY A 148 16.96 -10.91 -11.66
CA GLY A 148 18.31 -10.39 -11.42
C GLY A 148 19.01 -11.03 -10.21
N GLY A 149 18.34 -11.93 -9.49
CA GLY A 149 18.88 -12.56 -8.28
C GLY A 149 18.79 -11.69 -7.02
N ILE A 150 18.10 -10.55 -7.09
CA ILE A 150 17.90 -9.63 -5.97
C ILE A 150 16.72 -10.12 -5.13
N ASP A 151 16.88 -10.13 -3.81
CA ASP A 151 15.77 -10.43 -2.91
C ASP A 151 14.69 -9.36 -3.05
N ARG A 152 13.55 -9.75 -3.63
CA ARG A 152 12.52 -8.81 -4.07
C ARG A 152 11.20 -8.99 -3.34
N ILE A 153 10.82 -10.21 -2.96
CA ILE A 153 9.59 -10.45 -2.19
C ILE A 153 9.92 -11.02 -0.83
N VAL A 154 9.41 -10.41 0.22
CA VAL A 154 9.48 -10.93 1.60
C VAL A 154 8.14 -11.59 1.95
N PRO A 155 8.04 -12.93 1.87
CA PRO A 155 6.86 -13.66 2.30
C PRO A 155 6.83 -13.86 3.81
N ALA A 156 5.67 -13.71 4.45
CA ALA A 156 5.46 -14.12 5.84
C ALA A 156 4.03 -14.65 6.07
N THR A 157 3.87 -15.48 7.11
CA THR A 157 2.58 -16.06 7.51
C THR A 157 2.16 -15.50 8.87
N HIS A 158 0.88 -15.14 9.04
CA HIS A 158 0.33 -14.60 10.30
C HIS A 158 0.10 -15.70 11.35
#